data_AF-A0A9W6CSY3-F1
#
_entry.id   AF-A0A9W6CSY3-F1
#
_cell.length_a   1.000
_cell.length_b   1.000
_cell.length_c   1.000
_cell.angle_alpha   90.00
_cell.angle_beta   90.00
_cell.angle_gamma   90.00
#
_symmetry.space_group_name_H-M   'P 1'
#
loop_
_entity.id
_entity.type
_entity.pdbx_description
1 polymer ?
#
loop_
_entity_poly.entity_id
_entity_poly.type
_entity_poly.pdbx_seq_one_letter_code
_entity_poly.pdbx_strand_id
1 'polypeptide(L)'
;MSIVWDEYEPVVSSPTGQLETLPRVEARRLFEQCMESVPARLEALRRLLAANGVELTSSDASIRELNEWFITHVEAHPDLPGRLHPSWESICHDVALFLGEAMIERHSNLRWEFFIWGRTNVAYQRHVIMGFGTEDPKRHTNLDIDRSVTAYAHRIVESGGSVSTSGSVCIRGTEIDVDLIAAQHRMRDIDPDAFLRWLRSAARRA
;
A
#
# COMPACT_ATOMS: atom_id res chain seq x y z
N MET A 1 14.29 12.41 -10.31
CA MET A 1 13.51 13.47 -10.99
C MET A 1 12.44 13.95 -10.02
N SER A 2 11.98 15.20 -10.14
CA SER A 2 10.86 15.69 -9.31
C SER A 2 9.54 15.17 -9.87
N ILE A 3 8.64 14.72 -9.00
CA ILE A 3 7.28 14.31 -9.38
C ILE A 3 6.46 15.54 -9.73
N VAL A 4 5.66 15.46 -10.79
CA VAL A 4 4.68 16.48 -11.14
C VAL A 4 3.39 16.20 -10.37
N TRP A 5 3.04 17.06 -9.42
CA TRP A 5 1.91 16.88 -8.49
C TRP A 5 0.65 17.66 -8.87
N ASP A 6 0.71 18.54 -9.88
CA ASP A 6 -0.11 19.76 -10.07
C ASP A 6 -1.64 19.65 -9.87
N GLU A 7 -2.24 18.47 -9.90
CA GLU A 7 -3.68 18.27 -9.68
C GLU A 7 -4.02 17.12 -8.71
N TYR A 8 -3.02 16.50 -8.10
CA TYR A 8 -3.24 15.42 -7.16
C TYR A 8 -3.50 15.99 -5.77
N GLU A 9 -4.73 15.85 -5.29
CA GLU A 9 -5.11 16.19 -3.92
C GLU A 9 -4.98 14.95 -3.03
N PRO A 10 -4.01 14.93 -2.09
CA PRO A 10 -3.89 13.85 -1.13
C PRO A 10 -5.16 13.75 -0.28
N VAL A 11 -5.68 12.53 -0.08
CA VAL A 11 -6.68 12.31 0.96
C VAL A 11 -5.99 12.54 2.30
N VAL A 12 -6.62 13.31 3.18
CA VAL A 12 -6.27 13.27 4.59
C VAL A 12 -6.68 11.89 5.11
N SER A 13 -5.73 10.95 5.12
CA SER A 13 -5.96 9.59 5.60
C SER A 13 -6.62 9.64 6.97
N SER A 14 -7.82 9.05 7.10
CA SER A 14 -8.21 8.50 8.40
C SER A 14 -7.12 7.50 8.77
N PRO A 15 -6.48 7.60 9.94
CA PRO A 15 -5.41 6.69 10.30
C PRO A 15 -5.94 5.27 10.17
N THR A 16 -5.31 4.47 9.32
CA THR A 16 -5.69 3.09 9.02
C THR A 16 -5.77 2.19 10.26
N GLY A 17 -5.21 2.62 11.39
CA GLY A 17 -5.31 2.02 12.72
C GLY A 17 -6.40 2.58 13.65
N GLN A 18 -7.20 3.57 13.24
CA GLN A 18 -8.35 4.05 14.03
C GLN A 18 -9.64 3.29 13.74
N LEU A 19 -9.78 2.72 12.53
CA LEU A 19 -11.02 2.05 12.11
C LEU A 19 -11.45 0.94 13.08
N GLU A 20 -10.52 0.12 13.56
CA GLU A 20 -10.80 -0.97 14.51
C GLU A 20 -11.35 -0.50 15.88
N THR A 21 -11.07 0.76 16.23
CA THR A 21 -11.51 1.39 17.48
C THR A 21 -12.83 2.14 17.34
N LEU A 22 -13.24 2.44 16.11
CA LEU A 22 -14.48 3.17 15.84
C LEU A 22 -15.71 2.31 16.15
N PRO A 23 -16.84 2.96 16.49
CA PRO A 23 -18.14 2.31 16.44
C PRO A 23 -18.38 1.73 15.05
N ARG A 24 -18.84 0.47 14.98
CA ARG A 24 -19.04 -0.25 13.71
C ARG A 24 -19.93 0.49 12.70
N VAL A 25 -20.90 1.27 13.19
CA VAL A 25 -21.77 2.09 12.34
C VAL A 25 -20.98 3.20 11.65
N GLU A 26 -20.07 3.84 12.39
CA GLU A 26 -19.21 4.89 11.86
C GLU A 26 -18.19 4.34 10.87
N ALA A 27 -17.53 3.23 11.21
CA ALA A 27 -16.60 2.59 10.28
C ALA A 27 -17.28 2.07 9.01
N ARG A 28 -18.53 1.59 9.10
CA ARG A 28 -19.34 1.24 7.92
C ARG A 28 -19.62 2.46 7.05
N ARG A 29 -19.97 3.60 7.64
CA ARG A 29 -20.16 4.85 6.90
C ARG A 29 -18.87 5.27 6.18
N LEU A 30 -17.72 5.16 6.85
CA LEU A 30 -16.43 5.45 6.22
C LEU A 30 -16.10 4.48 5.08
N PHE A 31 -16.45 3.19 5.22
CA PHE A 31 -16.35 2.22 4.14
C PHE A 31 -17.21 2.61 2.94
N GLU A 32 -18.49 2.96 3.16
CA GLU A 32 -19.42 3.37 2.10
C GLU A 32 -18.92 4.63 1.38
N GLN A 33 -18.47 5.64 2.12
CA GLN A 33 -17.85 6.85 1.57
C GLN A 33 -16.59 6.54 0.76
N CYS A 34 -15.75 5.63 1.24
CA CYS A 34 -14.56 5.18 0.51
C CYS A 34 -14.95 4.55 -0.83
N MET A 35 -15.90 3.60 -0.83
CA MET A 35 -16.37 2.94 -2.06
C MET A 35 -17.02 3.91 -3.05
N GLU A 36 -17.79 4.89 -2.56
CA GLU A 36 -18.35 5.97 -3.39
C GLU A 36 -17.27 6.84 -4.04
N SER A 37 -16.13 7.02 -3.36
CA SER A 37 -15.02 7.84 -3.86
C SER A 37 -14.11 7.14 -4.86
N VAL A 38 -14.18 5.80 -4.98
CA VAL A 38 -13.25 4.99 -5.80
C VAL A 38 -13.09 5.54 -7.22
N PRO A 39 -14.15 5.82 -8.00
CA PRO A 39 -13.98 6.32 -9.36
C PRO A 39 -13.18 7.63 -9.45
N ALA A 40 -13.44 8.56 -8.53
CA ALA A 40 -12.75 9.84 -8.49
C ALA A 40 -11.28 9.69 -8.06
N ARG A 41 -11.00 8.81 -7.09
CA ARG A 41 -9.64 8.50 -6.63
C ARG A 41 -8.79 7.85 -7.74
N LEU A 42 -9.36 6.91 -8.48
CA LEU A 42 -8.68 6.27 -9.60
C LEU A 42 -8.37 7.28 -10.71
N GLU A 43 -9.27 8.21 -10.98
CA GLU A 43 -9.02 9.26 -11.97
C GLU A 43 -7.94 10.24 -11.52
N ALA A 44 -7.87 10.58 -10.22
CA ALA A 44 -6.77 11.36 -9.68
C ALA A 44 -5.43 10.63 -9.83
N LEU A 45 -5.37 9.33 -9.54
CA LEU A 45 -4.18 8.51 -9.72
C LEU A 45 -3.77 8.41 -11.20
N ARG A 46 -4.72 8.21 -12.12
CA ARG A 46 -4.45 8.18 -13.57
C ARG A 46 -3.83 9.48 -14.06
N ARG A 47 -4.38 10.63 -13.66
CA ARG A 47 -3.83 11.94 -14.04
C ARG A 47 -2.44 12.18 -13.47
N LEU A 48 -2.22 11.82 -12.20
CA LEU A 48 -0.90 11.89 -11.58
C LEU A 48 0.13 11.07 -12.36
N LEU A 49 -0.18 9.79 -12.65
CA LEU A 49 0.74 8.91 -13.36
C LEU A 49 0.98 9.36 -14.80
N ALA A 50 -0.07 9.79 -15.51
CA ALA A 50 0.04 10.28 -16.88
C ALA A 50 0.93 11.52 -16.97
N ALA A 51 0.82 12.45 -16.01
CA ALA A 51 1.70 13.62 -15.90
C ALA A 51 3.17 13.24 -15.66
N ASN A 52 3.43 12.03 -15.16
CA ASN A 52 4.75 11.46 -14.91
C ASN A 52 5.14 10.37 -15.93
N GLY A 53 4.44 10.29 -17.06
CA GLY A 53 4.79 9.41 -18.18
C GLY A 53 4.37 7.94 -18.03
N VAL A 54 3.48 7.62 -17.09
CA VAL A 54 2.96 6.26 -16.86
C VAL A 54 1.49 6.20 -17.25
N GLU A 55 1.15 5.34 -18.19
CA GLU A 55 -0.26 5.10 -18.58
C GLU A 55 -0.85 3.96 -17.73
N LEU A 56 -1.91 4.24 -16.98
CA LEU A 56 -2.50 3.30 -16.03
C LEU A 56 -3.71 2.55 -16.63
N THR A 57 -3.53 1.25 -16.90
CA THR A 57 -4.55 0.31 -17.40
C THR A 57 -4.54 -0.98 -16.59
N SER A 58 -5.57 -1.83 -16.72
CA SER A 58 -5.65 -3.12 -16.02
C SER A 58 -4.71 -4.20 -16.60
N SER A 59 -3.83 -3.87 -17.54
CA SER A 59 -2.90 -4.82 -18.19
C SER A 59 -1.69 -5.15 -17.30
N ASP A 60 -1.11 -6.35 -17.48
CA ASP A 60 0.09 -6.75 -16.73
C ASP A 60 1.31 -5.82 -16.98
N ALA A 61 1.43 -5.26 -18.19
CA ALA A 61 2.50 -4.33 -18.54
C ALA A 61 2.38 -3.02 -17.76
N SER A 62 1.19 -2.40 -17.79
CA SER A 62 0.92 -1.16 -17.05
C SER A 62 1.07 -1.33 -15.53
N ILE A 63 0.64 -2.47 -14.97
CA ILE A 63 0.82 -2.75 -13.54
C ILE A 63 2.31 -2.89 -13.17
N ARG A 64 3.14 -3.42 -14.07
CA ARG A 64 4.59 -3.46 -13.87
C ARG A 64 5.19 -2.06 -13.91
N GLU A 65 4.84 -1.26 -14.91
CA GLU A 65 5.29 0.14 -15.03
C GLU A 65 4.89 0.96 -13.80
N LEU A 66 3.67 0.76 -13.29
CA LEU A 66 3.22 1.34 -12.02
C LEU A 66 4.14 0.94 -10.86
N ASN A 67 4.49 -0.36 -10.72
CA ASN A 67 5.36 -0.81 -9.64
C ASN A 67 6.76 -0.20 -9.76
N GLU A 68 7.33 -0.16 -10.96
CA GLU A 68 8.65 0.43 -11.22
C GLU A 68 8.66 1.93 -10.89
N TRP A 69 7.63 2.65 -11.32
CA TRP A 69 7.43 4.05 -10.95
C TRP A 69 7.31 4.22 -9.44
N PHE A 70 6.52 3.36 -8.79
CA PHE A 70 6.28 3.42 -7.34
C PHE A 70 7.57 3.19 -6.54
N ILE A 71 8.36 2.17 -6.90
CA ILE A 71 9.66 1.87 -6.28
C ILE A 71 10.61 3.07 -6.43
N THR A 72 10.61 3.70 -7.60
CA THR A 72 11.55 4.78 -7.93
C THR A 72 11.26 6.07 -7.16
N HIS A 73 10.00 6.32 -6.80
CA HIS A 73 9.56 7.64 -6.36
C HIS A 73 9.09 7.70 -4.91
N VAL A 74 8.74 6.58 -4.27
CA VAL A 74 8.20 6.61 -2.90
C VAL A 74 9.17 7.27 -1.91
N GLU A 75 8.67 8.21 -1.12
CA GLU A 75 9.48 9.03 -0.21
C GLU A 75 9.13 8.82 1.26
N ALA A 76 10.16 8.85 2.09
CA ALA A 76 10.05 8.93 3.54
C ALA A 76 9.51 10.31 3.97
N HIS A 77 8.93 10.36 5.16
CA HIS A 77 8.69 11.62 5.84
C HIS A 77 10.06 12.25 6.21
N PRO A 78 10.31 13.54 5.90
CA PRO A 78 11.61 14.17 6.15
C PRO A 78 12.00 14.17 7.64
N ASP A 79 11.02 14.44 8.52
CA ASP A 79 11.27 14.60 9.95
C ASP A 79 10.88 13.39 10.83
N LEU A 80 10.27 12.34 10.26
CA LEU A 80 9.71 11.22 11.02
C LEU A 80 10.25 9.89 10.47
N PRO A 81 11.39 9.41 10.99
CA PRO A 81 12.00 8.16 10.55
C PRO A 81 11.01 6.99 10.54
N GLY A 82 11.02 6.22 9.46
CA GLY A 82 10.15 5.05 9.27
C GLY A 82 8.71 5.37 8.84
N ARG A 83 8.34 6.65 8.70
CA ARG A 83 7.04 7.06 8.13
C ARG A 83 7.17 7.43 6.65
N LEU A 84 6.07 7.26 5.92
CA LEU A 84 5.93 7.76 4.55
C LEU A 84 5.60 9.25 4.60
N HIS A 85 5.99 9.99 3.56
CA HIS A 85 5.46 11.32 3.36
C HIS A 85 3.92 11.26 3.25
N PRO A 86 3.15 12.24 3.78
CA PRO A 86 1.68 12.17 3.77
C PRO A 86 1.06 11.97 2.38
N SER A 87 1.60 12.62 1.34
CA SER A 87 1.15 12.42 -0.04
C SER A 87 1.32 10.96 -0.50
N TRP A 88 2.36 10.28 -0.03
CA TRP A 88 2.63 8.88 -0.37
C TRP A 88 1.69 7.91 0.36
N GLU A 89 1.21 8.25 1.56
CA GLU A 89 0.13 7.48 2.20
C GLU A 89 -1.16 7.51 1.36
N SER A 90 -1.50 8.68 0.81
CA SER A 90 -2.64 8.83 -0.11
C SER A 90 -2.43 8.06 -1.42
N ILE A 91 -1.21 8.09 -1.99
CA ILE A 91 -0.91 7.31 -3.19
C ILE A 91 -1.01 5.81 -2.90
N CYS A 92 -0.51 5.33 -1.75
CA CYS A 92 -0.65 3.94 -1.35
C CYS A 92 -2.11 3.50 -1.36
N HIS A 93 -2.99 4.34 -0.82
CA HIS A 93 -4.42 4.09 -0.81
C HIS A 93 -5.01 3.99 -2.22
N ASP A 94 -4.72 4.96 -3.10
CA ASP A 94 -5.25 4.94 -4.47
C ASP A 94 -4.70 3.77 -5.29
N VAL A 95 -3.42 3.43 -5.12
CA VAL A 95 -2.80 2.25 -5.74
C VAL A 95 -3.49 0.97 -5.26
N ALA A 96 -3.82 0.88 -3.97
CA ALA A 96 -4.54 -0.25 -3.42
C ALA A 96 -5.97 -0.38 -3.99
N LEU A 97 -6.69 0.73 -4.12
CA LEU A 97 -7.99 0.77 -4.79
C LEU A 97 -7.87 0.32 -6.25
N PHE A 98 -6.87 0.82 -6.97
CA PHE A 98 -6.62 0.45 -8.36
C PHE A 98 -6.34 -1.06 -8.51
N LEU A 99 -5.45 -1.61 -7.68
CA LEU A 99 -5.12 -3.04 -7.72
C LEU A 99 -6.34 -3.89 -7.36
N GLY A 100 -7.18 -3.44 -6.43
CA GLY A 100 -8.42 -4.14 -6.09
C GLY A 100 -9.44 -4.13 -7.23
N GLU A 101 -9.66 -2.98 -7.89
CA GLU A 101 -10.51 -2.92 -9.09
C GLU A 101 -9.95 -3.81 -10.21
N ALA A 102 -8.64 -3.80 -10.45
CA ALA A 102 -8.01 -4.66 -11.45
C ALA A 102 -8.18 -6.16 -11.12
N MET A 103 -8.20 -6.54 -9.84
CA MET A 103 -8.52 -7.91 -9.41
C MET A 103 -9.98 -8.27 -9.72
N ILE A 104 -10.92 -7.37 -9.40
CA ILE A 104 -12.37 -7.58 -9.60
C ILE A 104 -12.71 -7.64 -11.09
N GLU A 105 -12.13 -6.77 -11.91
CA GLU A 105 -12.30 -6.75 -13.37
C GLU A 105 -11.89 -8.10 -13.99
N ARG A 106 -10.79 -8.68 -13.50
CA ARG A 106 -10.27 -9.97 -13.97
C ARG A 106 -11.07 -11.17 -13.44
N HIS A 107 -11.74 -11.03 -12.30
CA HIS A 107 -12.41 -12.12 -11.60
C HIS A 107 -13.73 -11.64 -10.96
N SER A 108 -14.85 -11.91 -11.64
CA SER A 108 -16.18 -11.40 -11.28
C SER A 108 -16.74 -11.90 -9.94
N ASN A 109 -16.15 -12.94 -9.34
CA ASN A 109 -16.50 -13.40 -8.00
C ASN A 109 -15.86 -12.57 -6.89
N LEU A 110 -14.79 -11.84 -7.19
CA LEU A 110 -14.14 -10.94 -6.26
C LEU A 110 -14.96 -9.66 -6.10
N ARG A 111 -14.92 -9.10 -4.89
CA ARG A 111 -15.61 -7.84 -4.56
C ARG A 111 -14.96 -7.17 -3.36
N TRP A 112 -15.17 -5.86 -3.26
CA TRP A 112 -14.96 -5.13 -2.01
C TRP A 112 -15.98 -5.55 -0.95
N GLU A 113 -15.52 -5.73 0.28
CA GLU A 113 -16.36 -6.08 1.42
C GLU A 113 -15.91 -5.30 2.67
N PHE A 114 -16.88 -4.88 3.47
CA PHE A 114 -16.63 -4.34 4.81
C PHE A 114 -16.37 -5.49 5.79
N PHE A 115 -15.11 -5.69 6.15
CA PHE A 115 -14.71 -6.87 6.91
C PHE A 115 -15.05 -6.75 8.40
N ILE A 116 -15.80 -7.70 8.94
CA ILE A 116 -16.32 -7.65 10.33
C ILE A 116 -16.04 -8.92 11.12
N TRP A 117 -15.23 -9.83 10.58
CA TRP A 117 -15.01 -11.15 11.15
C TRP A 117 -13.76 -11.17 12.02
N GLY A 118 -13.95 -11.49 13.31
CA GLY A 118 -12.87 -11.52 14.30
C GLY A 118 -12.36 -10.12 14.66
N ARG A 119 -12.72 -9.61 15.84
CA ARG A 119 -12.34 -8.26 16.28
C ARG A 119 -10.82 -8.06 16.42
N THR A 120 -10.08 -9.14 16.66
CA THR A 120 -8.61 -9.14 16.71
C THR A 120 -7.97 -9.32 15.33
N ASN A 121 -8.78 -9.52 14.29
CA ASN A 121 -8.26 -9.58 12.94
C ASN A 121 -7.82 -8.18 12.53
N VAL A 122 -6.61 -8.12 11.98
CA VAL A 122 -6.00 -6.89 11.51
C VAL A 122 -6.76 -6.21 10.36
N ALA A 123 -7.61 -6.95 9.65
CA ALA A 123 -8.49 -6.42 8.62
C ALA A 123 -9.84 -5.91 9.19
N TYR A 124 -10.06 -6.02 10.50
CA TYR A 124 -11.35 -5.69 11.12
C TYR A 124 -11.75 -4.23 10.84
N GLN A 125 -12.97 -4.07 10.32
CA GLN A 125 -13.57 -2.81 9.85
C GLN A 125 -12.85 -2.11 8.70
N ARG A 126 -12.05 -2.84 7.91
CA ARG A 126 -11.37 -2.32 6.72
C ARG A 126 -12.09 -2.75 5.44
N HIS A 127 -11.84 -2.03 4.34
CA HIS A 127 -12.24 -2.44 3.00
C HIS A 127 -11.25 -3.51 2.52
N VAL A 128 -11.76 -4.68 2.17
CA VAL A 128 -10.93 -5.80 1.71
C VAL A 128 -11.52 -6.45 0.47
N ILE A 129 -10.70 -7.18 -0.27
CA ILE A 129 -11.17 -8.06 -1.34
C ILE A 129 -11.59 -9.39 -0.72
N MET A 130 -12.81 -9.83 -1.03
CA MET A 130 -13.35 -11.15 -0.68
C MET A 130 -13.94 -11.83 -1.92
N GLY A 131 -14.42 -13.07 -1.75
CA GLY A 131 -15.09 -13.83 -2.82
C GLY A 131 -14.25 -14.95 -3.41
N PHE A 132 -13.08 -15.25 -2.83
CA PHE A 132 -12.19 -16.35 -3.22
C PHE A 132 -12.94 -17.70 -3.21
N GLY A 133 -13.21 -18.26 -4.39
CA GLY A 133 -14.09 -19.42 -4.57
C GLY A 133 -13.42 -20.76 -4.26
N THR A 134 -12.09 -20.84 -4.29
CA THR A 134 -11.36 -22.09 -4.00
C THR A 134 -11.19 -22.36 -2.50
N GLU A 135 -11.65 -21.46 -1.64
CA GLU A 135 -11.43 -21.52 -0.20
C GLU A 135 -12.71 -21.84 0.55
N ASP A 136 -12.59 -22.55 1.67
CA ASP A 136 -13.73 -22.86 2.54
C ASP A 136 -14.44 -21.54 2.93
N PRO A 137 -15.73 -21.36 2.59
CA PRO A 137 -16.48 -20.15 2.89
C PRO A 137 -16.46 -19.76 4.38
N LYS A 138 -16.27 -20.73 5.28
CA LYS A 138 -16.16 -20.50 6.72
C LYS A 138 -14.87 -19.80 7.15
N ARG A 139 -13.83 -19.79 6.30
CA ARG A 139 -12.55 -19.16 6.62
C ARG A 139 -12.58 -17.64 6.48
N HIS A 140 -13.64 -17.08 5.89
CA HIS A 140 -13.80 -15.64 5.68
C HIS A 140 -12.55 -15.01 5.09
N THR A 141 -11.94 -15.69 4.12
CA THR A 141 -10.64 -15.25 3.65
C THR A 141 -10.78 -13.96 2.87
N ASN A 142 -9.86 -13.07 3.16
CA ASN A 142 -9.84 -11.71 2.66
C ASN A 142 -8.43 -11.35 2.22
N LEU A 143 -8.33 -10.28 1.44
CA LEU A 143 -7.09 -9.64 1.08
C LEU A 143 -7.20 -8.15 1.37
N ASP A 144 -6.45 -7.70 2.37
CA ASP A 144 -6.25 -6.29 2.70
C ASP A 144 -5.13 -5.73 1.81
N ILE A 145 -5.52 -5.28 0.61
CA ILE A 145 -4.59 -4.78 -0.40
C ILE A 145 -3.99 -3.43 0.00
N ASP A 146 -4.74 -2.59 0.71
CA ASP A 146 -4.30 -1.30 1.27
C ASP A 146 -3.13 -1.48 2.23
N ARG A 147 -3.25 -2.43 3.17
CA ARG A 147 -2.15 -2.78 4.05
C ARG A 147 -0.96 -3.36 3.29
N SER A 148 -1.20 -4.18 2.26
CA SER A 148 -0.15 -4.81 1.48
C SER A 148 0.69 -3.78 0.71
N VAL A 149 0.04 -2.81 0.06
CA VAL A 149 0.69 -1.68 -0.64
C VAL A 149 1.44 -0.80 0.36
N THR A 150 0.81 -0.41 1.48
CA THR A 150 1.44 0.45 2.49
C THR A 150 2.68 -0.22 3.11
N ALA A 151 2.58 -1.51 3.48
CA ALA A 151 3.73 -2.25 4.00
C ALA A 151 4.84 -2.42 2.96
N TYR A 152 4.50 -2.47 1.66
CA TYR A 152 5.48 -2.50 0.60
C TYR A 152 6.19 -1.15 0.42
N ALA A 153 5.45 -0.04 0.48
CA ALA A 153 5.99 1.31 0.47
C ALA A 153 6.99 1.54 1.62
N HIS A 154 6.63 1.16 2.84
CA HIS A 154 7.55 1.22 3.98
C HIS A 154 8.83 0.42 3.73
N ARG A 155 8.73 -0.78 3.16
CA ARG A 155 9.92 -1.58 2.83
C ARG A 155 10.82 -0.91 1.80
N ILE A 156 10.26 -0.23 0.80
CA ILE A 156 11.04 0.52 -0.20
C ILE A 156 11.78 1.68 0.48
N VAL A 157 11.11 2.43 1.35
CA VAL A 157 11.75 3.53 2.08
C VAL A 157 12.82 3.01 3.06
N GLU A 158 12.56 1.90 3.75
CA GLU A 158 13.53 1.25 4.64
C GLU A 158 14.77 0.75 3.86
N SER A 159 14.59 0.19 2.66
CA SER A 159 15.69 -0.29 1.83
C SER A 159 16.45 0.84 1.13
N GLY A 160 15.77 1.92 0.77
CA GLY A 160 16.34 3.14 0.20
C GLY A 160 17.19 3.94 1.20
N GLY A 161 17.08 3.64 2.49
CA GLY A 161 17.88 4.23 3.55
C GLY A 161 17.42 5.64 3.90
N SER A 162 16.54 5.75 4.90
CA SER A 162 16.45 6.98 5.70
C SER A 162 17.85 7.26 6.27
N VAL A 163 18.51 8.32 5.78
CA VAL A 163 19.82 8.75 6.29
C VAL A 163 19.61 9.39 7.66
N SER A 164 19.47 8.56 8.69
CA SER A 164 19.97 8.93 10.01
C SER A 164 21.40 8.38 10.10
N THR A 165 22.39 9.18 9.70
CA THR A 165 23.78 8.93 10.09
C THR A 165 23.84 8.91 11.61
N SER A 166 23.97 7.73 12.18
CA SER A 166 24.05 7.55 13.63
C SER A 166 25.50 7.65 14.11
N GLY A 167 26.46 7.63 13.17
CA GLY A 167 27.88 7.67 13.45
C GLY A 167 28.35 6.46 14.26
N SER A 168 29.55 6.58 14.84
CA SER A 168 30.09 5.59 15.76
C SER A 168 29.54 5.76 17.18
N VAL A 169 29.10 4.68 17.81
CA VAL A 169 28.81 4.65 19.26
C VAL A 169 29.76 3.69 19.97
N CYS A 170 30.27 4.11 21.13
CA CYS A 170 31.10 3.27 21.97
C CYS A 170 30.25 2.53 23.00
N ILE A 171 30.22 1.20 22.93
CA ILE A 171 29.55 0.35 23.91
C ILE A 171 30.62 -0.49 24.61
N ARG A 172 30.79 -0.28 25.92
CA ARG A 172 31.77 -1.01 26.76
C ARG A 172 33.21 -0.96 26.24
N GLY A 173 33.62 0.16 25.66
CA GLY A 173 34.97 0.34 25.12
C GLY A 173 35.17 -0.19 23.69
N THR A 174 34.13 -0.77 23.08
CA THR A 174 34.14 -1.16 21.67
C THR A 174 33.43 -0.09 20.86
N GLU A 175 34.14 0.45 19.87
CA GLU A 175 33.56 1.34 18.87
C GLU A 175 32.73 0.52 17.87
N ILE A 176 31.45 0.87 17.75
CA ILE A 176 30.51 0.25 16.83
C ILE A 176 30.11 1.31 15.82
N ASP A 177 30.48 1.09 14.56
CA ASP A 177 29.97 1.85 13.44
C ASP A 177 28.55 1.36 13.13
N VAL A 178 27.56 2.12 13.64
CA VAL A 178 26.14 1.79 13.45
C VAL A 178 25.76 1.91 11.98
N ASP A 179 26.41 2.80 11.24
CA ASP A 179 26.14 3.01 9.83
C ASP A 179 26.63 1.81 9.00
N LEU A 180 27.80 1.24 9.34
CA LEU A 180 28.32 0.01 8.77
C LEU A 180 27.44 -1.20 9.07
N ILE A 181 27.01 -1.39 10.32
CA ILE A 181 26.14 -2.52 10.71
C ILE A 181 24.77 -2.38 10.05
N ALA A 182 24.20 -1.17 10.01
CA ALA A 182 22.94 -0.90 9.33
C ALA A 182 23.06 -1.14 7.82
N ALA A 183 24.21 -0.83 7.19
CA ALA A 183 24.46 -1.13 5.79
C ALA A 183 24.56 -2.65 5.51
N GLN A 184 25.13 -3.42 6.44
CA GLN A 184 25.26 -4.88 6.31
C GLN A 184 23.91 -5.62 6.40
N HIS A 185 22.91 -5.05 7.10
CA HIS A 185 21.57 -5.63 7.23
C HIS A 185 20.54 -5.11 6.19
N ARG A 186 20.94 -4.20 5.29
CA ARG A 186 20.04 -3.44 4.39
C ARG A 186 19.49 -4.20 3.17
N MET A 187 19.91 -5.43 2.90
CA MET A 187 19.41 -6.16 1.73
C MET A 187 18.20 -7.03 2.07
N ARG A 188 17.01 -6.45 2.06
CA ARG A 188 15.82 -7.19 1.60
C ARG A 188 15.55 -6.76 0.18
N ASP A 189 15.68 -7.68 -0.77
CA ASP A 189 15.42 -7.40 -2.18
C ASP A 189 14.01 -6.83 -2.35
N ILE A 190 13.93 -5.62 -2.92
CA ILE A 190 12.66 -5.00 -3.29
C ILE A 190 12.10 -5.76 -4.48
N ASP A 191 10.84 -6.15 -4.32
CA ASP A 191 10.06 -6.98 -5.22
C ASP A 191 9.66 -6.33 -6.57
N PRO A 192 10.39 -6.37 -7.72
CA PRO A 192 9.96 -5.61 -8.90
C PRO A 192 8.64 -6.12 -9.53
N ASP A 193 8.15 -7.29 -9.12
CA ASP A 193 6.86 -7.83 -9.58
C ASP A 193 5.79 -7.87 -8.46
N ALA A 194 5.96 -7.11 -7.37
CA ALA A 194 5.08 -7.19 -6.19
C ALA A 194 3.59 -7.08 -6.52
N PHE A 195 3.21 -6.08 -7.30
CA PHE A 195 1.82 -5.84 -7.68
C PHE A 195 1.27 -6.99 -8.53
N LEU A 196 2.02 -7.46 -9.53
CA LEU A 196 1.63 -8.60 -10.36
C LEU A 196 1.51 -9.90 -9.57
N ARG A 197 2.40 -10.15 -8.60
CA ARG A 197 2.29 -11.33 -7.74
C ARG A 197 1.02 -11.31 -6.90
N TRP A 198 0.59 -10.16 -6.40
CA TRP A 198 -0.67 -10.06 -5.66
C TRP A 198 -1.86 -10.37 -6.55
N LEU A 199 -1.91 -9.83 -7.77
CA LEU A 199 -2.97 -10.16 -8.73
C LEU A 199 -2.98 -11.64 -9.08
N ARG A 200 -1.82 -12.24 -9.38
CA ARG A 200 -1.71 -13.69 -9.66
C ARG A 200 -2.09 -14.54 -8.45
N SER A 201 -1.79 -14.07 -7.24
CA SER A 201 -2.19 -14.77 -6.02
C SER A 201 -3.69 -14.70 -5.78
N ALA A 202 -4.34 -13.58 -6.08
CA ALA A 202 -5.80 -13.45 -6.05
C ALA A 202 -6.44 -14.36 -7.12
N ALA A 203 -5.91 -14.34 -8.35
CA ALA A 203 -6.40 -15.16 -9.46
C ALA A 203 -6.38 -16.67 -9.18
N ARG A 204 -5.37 -17.17 -8.46
CA ARG A 204 -5.29 -18.59 -8.07
C ARG A 204 -6.32 -18.99 -7.02
N ARG A 205 -6.89 -18.03 -6.31
CA ARG A 205 -7.80 -18.23 -5.17
C ARG A 205 -9.25 -17.85 -5.52
N ALA A 206 -9.43 -17.00 -6.53
CA ALA A 206 -10.71 -16.62 -7.09
C ALA A 206 -11.41 -17.84 -7.69
#